data_AF-A0A974D0R0-F1
#
_entry.id   AF-A0A974D0R0-F1
#
_cell.length_a   1.000
_cell.length_b   1.000
_cell.length_c   1.000
_cell.angle_alpha   90.00
_cell.angle_beta   90.00
_cell.angle_gamma   90.00
#
_symmetry.space_group_name_H-M   'P 1'
#
loop_
_entity.id
_entity.type
_entity.pdbx_description
1 polymer ?
#
loop_
_entity_poly.entity_id
_entity_poly.type
_entity_poly.pdbx_seq_one_letter_code
_entity_poly.pdbx_strand_id
1 'polypeptide(L)'
;MATKILVYNPYCNADGKITKSTAKDLLHTQFENFMQGQETKPKYKVIISDLERVKDSKMNFEDFMILLLSVSLLSGLFQEIQKVKNTK
;
A
#
# COMPACT_ATOMS: atom_id res chain seq x y z
N MET A 1 12.29 -2.85 -6.08
CA MET A 1 11.76 -2.07 -7.23
C MET A 1 11.09 -3.00 -8.25
N ALA A 2 11.82 -3.96 -8.85
CA ALA A 2 11.29 -4.86 -9.88
C ALA A 2 10.03 -5.68 -9.48
N THR A 3 10.02 -6.27 -8.28
CA THR A 3 8.86 -7.07 -7.81
C THR A 3 7.59 -6.24 -7.65
N LYS A 4 7.69 -4.95 -7.29
CA LYS A 4 6.52 -4.08 -7.08
C LYS A 4 5.91 -3.59 -8.39
N ILE A 5 6.73 -3.34 -9.40
CA ILE A 5 6.27 -3.03 -10.77
C ILE A 5 5.56 -4.25 -11.37
N LEU A 6 6.07 -5.46 -11.13
CA LEU A 6 5.45 -6.70 -11.58
C LEU A 6 4.07 -6.95 -10.94
N VAL A 7 3.85 -6.48 -9.71
CA VAL A 7 2.56 -6.58 -9.00
C VAL A 7 1.57 -5.49 -9.44
N TYR A 8 2.02 -4.30 -9.81
CA TYR A 8 1.14 -3.18 -10.20
C TYR A 8 0.69 -3.27 -11.67
N ASN A 9 1.61 -3.60 -12.58
CA ASN A 9 1.39 -3.57 -14.03
C ASN A 9 0.22 -4.45 -14.53
N PRO A 10 -0.05 -5.65 -13.96
CA PRO A 10 -1.17 -6.49 -14.39
C PRO A 10 -2.54 -5.88 -14.10
N TYR A 11 -2.62 -4.91 -13.20
CA TYR A 11 -3.88 -4.30 -12.75
C TYR A 11 -4.10 -2.91 -13.36
N CYS A 12 -3.15 -2.43 -14.16
CA CYS A 12 -3.26 -1.16 -14.86
C CYS A 12 -4.35 -1.22 -15.93
N ASN A 13 -5.13 -0.15 -16.00
CA ASN A 13 -5.98 0.12 -17.17
C ASN A 13 -5.10 0.53 -18.36
N ALA A 14 -5.73 0.72 -19.53
CA ALA A 14 -5.05 1.13 -20.76
C ALA A 14 -4.24 2.44 -20.66
N ASP A 15 -4.47 3.25 -19.62
CA ASP A 15 -3.74 4.49 -19.33
C ASP A 15 -2.59 4.33 -18.31
N GLY A 16 -2.25 3.09 -17.92
CA GLY A 16 -1.17 2.80 -16.97
C GLY A 16 -1.53 3.09 -15.50
N LYS A 17 -2.81 3.33 -15.19
CA LYS A 17 -3.29 3.65 -13.84
C LYS A 17 -4.20 2.58 -13.28
N ILE A 18 -4.19 2.41 -11.97
CA ILE A 18 -5.12 1.54 -11.26
C ILE A 18 -6.26 2.35 -10.65
N THR A 19 -7.38 1.71 -10.30
CA THR A 19 -8.42 2.39 -9.52
C THR A 19 -8.07 2.38 -8.04
N LYS A 20 -8.65 3.29 -7.25
CA LYS A 20 -8.51 3.26 -5.78
C LYS A 20 -9.05 1.96 -5.18
N SER A 21 -10.08 1.34 -5.78
CA SER A 21 -10.55 0.01 -5.39
C SER A 21 -9.46 -1.05 -5.58
N THR A 22 -8.85 -1.09 -6.77
CA THR A 22 -7.74 -1.99 -7.09
C THR A 22 -6.54 -1.77 -6.16
N ALA A 23 -6.22 -0.51 -5.84
CA ALA A 23 -5.16 -0.20 -4.89
C ALA A 23 -5.44 -0.79 -3.50
N LYS A 24 -6.68 -0.68 -3.02
CA LYS A 24 -7.11 -1.30 -1.77
C LYS A 24 -6.98 -2.82 -1.83
N ASP A 25 -7.41 -3.46 -2.90
CA ASP A 25 -7.32 -4.92 -3.06
C ASP A 25 -5.87 -5.39 -3.07
N LEU A 26 -4.96 -4.65 -3.72
CA LEU A 26 -3.53 -4.92 -3.69
C LEU A 26 -2.96 -4.82 -2.27
N LEU A 27 -3.38 -3.81 -1.48
CA LEU A 27 -2.96 -3.68 -0.08
C LEU A 27 -3.39 -4.90 0.75
N HIS A 28 -4.62 -5.40 0.55
CA HIS A 28 -5.14 -6.55 1.31
C HIS A 28 -4.58 -7.90 0.85
N THR A 29 -4.28 -8.08 -0.44
CA THR A 29 -3.86 -9.37 -0.99
C THR A 29 -2.35 -9.54 -1.03
N GLN A 30 -1.64 -8.59 -1.65
CA GLN A 30 -0.21 -8.70 -1.90
C GLN A 30 0.62 -8.15 -0.75
N PHE A 31 0.02 -7.29 0.07
CA PHE A 31 0.67 -6.61 1.17
C PHE A 31 0.03 -6.93 2.53
N GLU A 32 -0.72 -8.03 2.64
CA GLU A 32 -1.43 -8.47 3.85
C GLU A 32 -0.53 -8.46 5.10
N ASN A 33 0.70 -8.97 4.97
CA ASN A 33 1.68 -9.00 6.06
C ASN A 33 2.00 -7.60 6.62
N PHE A 34 1.88 -6.54 5.81
CA PHE A 34 2.04 -5.16 6.27
C PHE A 34 0.74 -4.58 6.86
N MET A 35 -0.41 -5.12 6.48
CA MET A 35 -1.72 -4.69 6.99
C MET A 35 -2.03 -5.29 8.36
N GLN A 36 -1.49 -6.48 8.65
CA GLN A 36 -1.75 -7.21 9.89
C GLN A 36 -1.43 -6.35 11.12
N GLY A 37 -2.42 -6.22 12.01
CA GLY A 37 -2.31 -5.41 13.24
C GLY A 37 -2.41 -3.89 13.04
N GLN A 38 -2.57 -3.40 11.81
CA GLN A 38 -2.73 -1.96 11.51
C GLN A 38 -4.19 -1.52 11.44
N GLU A 39 -5.12 -2.45 11.26
CA GLU A 39 -6.56 -2.20 11.04
C GLU A 39 -7.22 -1.38 12.15
N THR A 40 -6.70 -1.48 13.37
CA THR A 40 -7.20 -0.72 14.53
C THR A 40 -6.66 0.71 14.58
N LYS A 41 -5.58 1.02 13.87
CA LYS A 41 -4.92 2.33 13.94
C LYS A 41 -5.76 3.41 13.24
N PRO A 42 -5.97 4.58 13.87
CA PRO A 42 -6.75 5.66 13.27
C PRO A 42 -6.25 6.09 11.88
N LYS A 43 -4.92 6.17 11.69
CA LYS A 43 -4.32 6.55 10.40
C LYS A 43 -4.59 5.53 9.29
N TYR A 44 -4.60 4.23 9.62
CA TYR A 44 -4.94 3.19 8.67
C TYR A 44 -6.39 3.33 8.19
N LYS A 45 -7.32 3.55 9.13
CA LYS A 45 -8.74 3.77 8.81
C LYS A 45 -8.94 4.98 7.89
N VAL A 46 -8.24 6.08 8.14
CA VAL A 46 -8.28 7.26 7.26
C VAL A 46 -7.82 6.94 5.84
N ILE A 47 -6.71 6.19 5.70
CA ILE A 47 -6.19 5.76 4.39
C ILE A 47 -7.21 4.89 3.65
N ILE A 48 -7.77 3.87 4.32
CA ILE A 48 -8.76 2.98 3.70
C ILE A 48 -10.03 3.76 3.34
N SER A 49 -10.51 4.65 4.20
CA SER A 49 -11.68 5.49 3.91
C SER A 49 -11.46 6.42 2.72
N ASP A 50 -10.25 6.94 2.49
CA ASP A 50 -9.94 7.74 1.31
C ASP A 50 -9.97 6.91 0.01
N LEU A 51 -9.48 5.66 0.08
CA LEU A 51 -9.57 4.71 -1.02
C LEU A 51 -11.04 4.34 -1.34
N GLU A 52 -11.90 4.29 -0.33
CA GLU A 52 -13.31 3.94 -0.48
C GLU A 52 -14.21 5.11 -0.92
N ARG A 53 -13.80 6.35 -0.69
CA ARG A 53 -14.62 7.54 -0.95
C ARG A 53 -14.90 7.76 -2.44
N VAL A 54 -13.93 7.48 -3.30
CA VAL A 54 -14.04 7.62 -4.76
C VAL A 54 -13.37 6.43 -5.42
N LYS A 55 -14.00 5.25 -5.34
CA LYS A 55 -13.38 3.97 -5.71
C LYS A 55 -12.87 3.91 -7.16
N ASP A 56 -13.56 4.60 -8.06
CA ASP A 56 -13.22 4.66 -9.49
C ASP A 56 -12.19 5.75 -9.83
N SER A 57 -11.77 6.56 -8.85
CA SER A 57 -10.67 7.50 -9.05
C SER A 57 -9.42 6.71 -9.42
N LYS A 58 -8.74 7.21 -10.47
CA LYS A 58 -7.51 6.64 -10.97
C LYS A 58 -6.33 7.09 -10.12
N MET A 59 -5.45 6.16 -9.83
CA MET A 59 -4.22 6.30 -9.08
C MET A 59 -3.05 5.92 -9.99
N ASN A 60 -2.05 6.79 -10.08
CA ASN A 60 -0.83 6.50 -10.82
C ASN A 60 0.15 5.69 -9.97
N PHE A 61 1.24 5.22 -10.58
CA PHE A 61 2.24 4.40 -9.88
C PHE A 61 2.91 5.14 -8.72
N GLU A 62 3.23 6.42 -8.87
CA GLU A 62 3.87 7.23 -7.82
C GLU A 62 2.94 7.40 -6.61
N ASP A 63 1.67 7.74 -6.86
CA ASP A 63 0.63 7.85 -5.83
C ASP A 63 0.47 6.53 -5.07
N PHE A 64 0.45 5.41 -5.81
CA PHE A 64 0.38 4.08 -5.22
C PHE A 64 1.62 3.74 -4.37
N MET A 65 2.82 4.14 -4.81
CA MET A 65 4.05 3.92 -4.05
C MET A 65 4.08 4.76 -2.76
N ILE A 66 3.59 6.01 -2.80
CA ILE A 66 3.44 6.87 -1.62
C ILE A 66 2.46 6.23 -0.62
N LEU A 67 1.32 5.75 -1.11
CA LEU A 67 0.33 5.01 -0.30
C LEU A 67 0.97 3.79 0.37
N LEU A 68 1.63 2.94 -0.42
CA LEU A 68 2.25 1.72 0.07
C LEU A 68 3.32 2.00 1.13
N LEU A 69 4.19 2.99 0.88
CA LEU A 69 5.20 3.42 1.86
C LEU A 69 4.57 3.96 3.14
N SER A 70 3.51 4.75 3.03
CA SER A 70 2.79 5.30 4.19
C SER A 70 2.25 4.18 5.08
N VAL A 71 1.66 3.14 4.48
CA VAL A 71 1.15 2.00 5.23
C VAL A 71 2.28 1.14 5.81
N SER A 72 3.37 0.92 5.07
CA SER A 72 4.56 0.21 5.58
C SER A 72 5.22 0.94 6.76
N LEU A 73 5.26 2.28 6.75
CA LEU A 73 5.79 3.05 7.88
C LEU A 73 4.89 2.92 9.13
N LEU A 74 3.58 2.86 8.94
CA LEU A 74 2.63 2.60 10.03
C LEU A 74 2.77 1.19 10.59
N SER A 75 3.12 0.20 9.74
CA SER A 75 3.17 -1.21 10.10
C SER A 75 4.26 -1.59 11.09
N GLY A 76 5.13 -0.66 11.46
CA GLY A 76 6.30 -0.97 12.27
C GLY A 76 7.38 -1.71 11.48
N LEU A 77 7.20 -1.93 10.17
CA LEU A 77 8.22 -2.47 9.29
C LEU A 77 9.52 -1.68 9.41
N PHE A 78 9.41 -0.36 9.52
CA PHE A 78 10.57 0.51 9.73
C PHE A 78 11.30 0.17 11.04
N GLN A 79 10.55 -0.09 12.12
CA GLN A 79 11.12 -0.51 13.39
C GLN A 79 11.75 -1.91 13.32
N GLU A 80 11.14 -2.85 12.58
CA GLU A 80 11.73 -4.17 12.33
C GLU A 80 13.02 -4.10 11.51
N ILE A 81 13.03 -3.30 10.44
CA ILE A 81 14.24 -3.04 9.63
C ILE A 81 15.33 -2.38 10.48
N GLN A 82 14.96 -1.42 11.34
CA GLN A 82 15.90 -0.79 12.27
C GLN A 82 16.46 -1.79 13.29
N LYS A 83 15.63 -2.68 13.84
CA LYS A 83 16.07 -3.74 14.75
C LYS A 83 17.11 -4.64 14.09
N VAL A 84 16.85 -5.11 12.88
CA VAL A 84 17.81 -5.95 12.11
C VAL A 84 19.12 -5.21 11.86
N LYS A 85 19.09 -3.89 11.62
CA LYS A 85 20.30 -3.07 11.44
C LYS A 85 21.15 -2.92 12.72
N ASN A 86 20.49 -2.94 13.88
CA ASN A 86 21.12 -2.71 15.17
C ASN A 86 21.55 -4.01 15.87
N THR A 87 21.20 -5.18 15.33
CA THR A 87 21.74 -6.46 15.78
C THR A 87 23.11 -6.67 15.13
N LYS A 88 24.15 -6.06 15.71
CA LYS A 88 25.55 -6.43 15.54
C LYS A 88 26.21 -6.54 16.91
#